data_AF-A0A7C3AU08-F1
#
_entry.id   AF-A0A7C3AU08-F1
#
_cell.length_a   1.000
_cell.length_b   1.000
_cell.length_c   1.000
_cell.angle_alpha   90.00
_cell.angle_beta   90.00
_cell.angle_gamma   90.00
#
_symmetry.space_group_name_H-M   'P 1'
#
loop_
_entity.id
_entity.type
_entity.pdbx_description
1 polymer ?
#
loop_
_entity_poly.entity_id
_entity_poly.type
_entity_poly.pdbx_seq_one_letter_code
_entity_poly.pdbx_strand_id
1 'polypeptide(L)'
;SDPVRHPEFRRDLYHRLRGVEIQIPPLRDRKEDMEELAKHFLNEARGMAKRPLRGFAEGAIAFLRERSWPGNVRELKYCIEAAITFGLGEYITIEDLKAVASAHEQEHRPLALAEVERRHILRALDYCNGRVVDAARLLGISKTKLYERLAEYRTQQ
;
A
#
# COMPACT_ATOMS: atom_id res chain seq x y z
N SER A 1 -18.30 -23.94 12.15
CA SER A 1 -16.95 -24.19 12.68
C SER A 1 -16.33 -22.85 13.03
N ASP A 2 -16.18 -22.62 14.33
CA ASP A 2 -15.89 -21.34 14.96
C ASP A 2 -14.50 -20.76 14.63
N PRO A 3 -14.33 -19.43 14.76
CA PRO A 3 -13.21 -18.66 14.24
C PRO A 3 -11.95 -18.81 15.09
N VAL A 4 -10.82 -18.69 14.39
CA VAL A 4 -9.45 -18.44 14.84
C VAL A 4 -9.35 -17.97 16.30
N ARG A 5 -9.05 -18.91 17.19
CA ARG A 5 -8.54 -18.61 18.53
C ARG A 5 -7.15 -18.01 18.37
N HIS A 6 -7.04 -16.69 18.54
CA HIS A 6 -5.75 -16.08 18.81
C HIS A 6 -5.13 -16.77 20.05
N PRO A 7 -3.83 -17.10 20.06
CA PRO A 7 -3.17 -17.50 21.30
C PRO A 7 -3.31 -16.33 22.27
N GLU A 8 -4.01 -16.56 23.40
CA GLU A 8 -4.24 -15.52 24.39
C GLU A 8 -2.90 -14.96 24.84
N PHE A 9 -2.75 -13.65 24.69
CA PHE A 9 -1.59 -12.92 25.14
C PHE A 9 -1.39 -13.21 26.64
N ARG A 10 -0.20 -13.69 27.01
CA ARG A 10 0.12 -14.05 28.39
C ARG A 10 -0.14 -12.87 29.33
N ARG A 11 -1.12 -13.01 30.23
CA ARG A 11 -1.58 -11.95 31.13
C ARG A 11 -0.46 -11.40 32.02
N ASP A 12 0.47 -12.23 32.46
CA ASP A 12 1.64 -11.85 33.24
C ASP A 12 2.58 -10.90 32.47
N LEU A 13 2.74 -11.13 31.16
CA LEU A 13 3.52 -10.26 30.29
C LEU A 13 2.83 -8.91 30.05
N TYR A 14 1.50 -8.93 29.88
CA TYR A 14 0.68 -7.72 29.78
C TYR A 14 0.85 -6.85 31.03
N HIS A 15 0.71 -7.39 32.23
CA HIS A 15 0.84 -6.64 33.48
C HIS A 15 2.26 -6.10 33.73
N ARG A 16 3.31 -6.78 33.26
CA ARG A 16 4.70 -6.28 33.36
C ARG A 16 5.05 -5.20 32.34
N LEU A 17 4.41 -5.20 31.17
CA LEU A 17 4.59 -4.18 30.13
C LEU A 17 3.71 -2.94 30.36
N ARG A 18 2.65 -3.04 31.17
CA ARG A 18 1.66 -1.97 31.38
C ARG A 18 2.05 -0.91 32.42
N GLY A 19 3.35 -0.67 32.63
CA GLY A 19 3.83 0.32 33.61
C GLY A 19 3.47 1.77 33.24
N VAL A 20 3.54 2.12 31.95
CA VAL A 20 3.10 3.41 31.40
C VAL A 20 2.51 3.15 30.02
N GLU A 21 1.23 3.46 29.82
CA GLU A 21 0.55 3.31 28.53
C GLU A 21 0.70 4.61 27.72
N ILE A 22 1.59 4.61 26.71
CA ILE A 22 1.74 5.74 25.79
C ILE A 22 0.77 5.54 24.64
N GLN A 23 -0.30 6.34 24.62
CA GLN A 23 -1.23 6.40 23.49
C GLN A 23 -0.63 7.28 22.40
N ILE A 24 -0.31 6.71 21.25
CA ILE A 24 0.20 7.46 20.09
C ILE A 24 -1.00 7.84 19.21
N PRO A 25 -1.44 9.11 19.20
CA PRO A 25 -2.56 9.49 18.36
C PRO A 25 -2.22 9.30 16.88
N PRO A 26 -3.19 8.86 16.05
CA PRO A 26 -2.99 8.70 14.61
C PRO A 26 -2.76 10.05 13.94
N LEU A 27 -2.10 10.06 12.78
CA LEU A 27 -1.72 11.27 12.04
C LEU A 27 -2.90 12.23 11.77
N ARG A 28 -4.12 11.70 11.62
CA ARG A 28 -5.34 12.52 11.42
C ARG A 28 -5.67 13.44 12.60
N ASP A 29 -5.20 13.10 13.81
CA ASP A 29 -5.46 13.84 15.04
C ASP A 29 -4.29 14.79 15.40
N ARG A 30 -3.27 14.88 14.53
CA ARG A 30 -2.03 15.68 14.70
C ARG A 30 -1.60 16.32 13.38
N LYS A 31 -2.51 17.03 12.72
CA LYS A 31 -2.28 17.61 11.38
C LYS A 31 -1.19 18.70 11.36
N GLU A 32 -0.90 19.27 12.52
CA GLU A 32 0.19 20.20 12.78
C GLU A 32 1.58 19.58 12.51
N ASP A 33 1.77 18.29 12.79
CA ASP A 33 3.02 17.56 12.58
C ASP A 33 3.31 17.29 11.09
N MET A 34 2.32 17.51 10.21
CA MET A 34 2.36 17.12 8.80
C MET A 34 3.58 17.69 8.06
N GLU A 35 3.89 18.96 8.28
CA GLU A 35 4.97 19.62 7.56
C GLU A 35 6.34 19.09 7.98
N GLU A 36 6.54 18.87 9.29
CA GLU A 36 7.80 18.35 9.83
C GLU A 36 8.01 16.89 9.41
N LEU A 37 6.96 16.06 9.49
CA LEU A 37 7.00 14.68 9.00
C LEU A 37 7.28 14.61 7.49
N ALA A 38 6.61 15.45 6.70
CA ALA A 38 6.83 15.47 5.25
C ALA A 38 8.27 15.87 4.89
N LYS A 39 8.83 16.89 5.57
CA LYS A 39 10.23 17.28 5.39
C LYS A 39 11.21 16.19 5.84
N HIS A 40 10.90 15.51 6.95
CA HIS A 40 11.70 14.38 7.43
C HIS A 40 11.78 13.27 6.38
N PHE A 41 10.64 12.80 5.87
CA PHE A 41 10.61 11.74 4.84
C PHE A 41 11.22 12.20 3.51
N LEU A 42 11.04 13.47 3.14
CA LEU A 42 11.71 14.02 1.96
C LEU A 42 13.24 13.96 2.09
N ASN A 43 13.78 14.28 3.26
CA ASN A 43 15.22 14.24 3.50
C ASN A 43 15.74 12.80 3.61
N GLU A 44 15.00 11.90 4.26
CA GLU A 44 15.33 10.48 4.36
C GLU A 44 15.40 9.82 2.97
N ALA A 45 14.42 10.09 2.12
CA ALA A 45 14.29 9.49 0.79
C ALA A 45 14.95 10.30 -0.34
N ARG A 46 15.62 11.43 -0.03
CA ARG A 46 16.21 12.31 -1.04
C ARG A 46 17.19 11.58 -1.97
N GLY A 47 17.95 10.63 -1.42
CA GLY A 47 18.92 9.83 -2.18
C GLY A 47 18.30 8.91 -3.24
N MET A 48 16.98 8.65 -3.17
CA MET A 48 16.25 7.87 -4.18
C MET A 48 15.93 8.69 -5.43
N ALA A 49 15.99 10.02 -5.34
CA ALA A 49 15.66 10.91 -6.44
C ALA A 49 16.69 10.78 -7.57
N LYS A 50 16.22 10.52 -8.79
CA LYS A 50 17.05 10.57 -10.02
C LYS A 50 17.04 11.96 -10.67
N ARG A 51 16.65 12.99 -9.91
CA ARG A 51 16.39 14.38 -10.34
C ARG A 51 16.85 15.37 -9.26
N PRO A 52 17.13 16.63 -9.61
CA PRO A 52 17.46 17.67 -8.63
C PRO A 52 16.22 18.04 -7.79
N LEU A 53 15.96 17.26 -6.73
CA LEU A 53 14.84 17.47 -5.83
C LEU A 53 15.16 18.57 -4.80
N ARG A 54 14.41 19.67 -4.87
CA ARG A 54 14.54 20.84 -3.99
C ARG A 54 13.56 20.83 -2.83
N GLY A 55 12.37 20.24 -2.99
CA GLY A 55 11.36 20.22 -1.95
C GLY A 55 9.95 19.93 -2.45
N PHE A 56 8.97 20.50 -1.76
CA PHE A 56 7.55 20.47 -2.13
C PHE A 56 7.16 21.71 -2.92
N ALA A 57 6.28 21.56 -3.90
CA ALA A 57 5.68 22.69 -4.60
C ALA A 57 4.67 23.41 -3.69
N GLU A 58 4.28 24.61 -4.10
CA GLU A 58 3.23 25.36 -3.43
C GLU A 58 1.93 24.53 -3.31
N GLY A 59 1.29 24.56 -2.14
CA GLY A 59 0.07 23.81 -1.87
C GLY A 59 0.25 22.29 -1.65
N ALA A 60 1.40 21.69 -1.95
CA ALA A 60 1.60 20.24 -1.78
C ALA A 60 1.53 19.81 -0.30
N ILE A 61 2.12 20.58 0.62
CA ILE A 61 1.99 20.32 2.07
C ILE A 61 0.55 20.51 2.55
N ALA A 62 -0.16 21.51 2.02
CA ALA A 62 -1.57 21.72 2.35
C ALA A 62 -2.43 20.52 1.91
N PHE A 63 -2.19 20.00 0.71
CA PHE A 63 -2.82 18.79 0.22
C PHE A 63 -2.56 17.58 1.14
N LEU A 64 -1.31 17.37 1.58
CA LEU A 64 -0.98 16.30 2.53
C LEU A 64 -1.72 16.47 3.87
N ARG A 65 -1.90 17.71 4.33
CA ARG A 65 -2.59 18.04 5.59
C ARG A 65 -4.10 17.79 5.54
N GLU A 66 -4.72 18.04 4.41
CA GLU A 66 -6.17 17.89 4.22
C GLU A 66 -6.59 16.44 4.00
N ARG A 67 -5.71 15.63 3.41
CA ARG A 67 -5.99 14.22 3.12
C ARG A 67 -6.04 13.37 4.39
N SER A 68 -6.89 12.34 4.36
CA SER A 68 -6.90 11.29 5.39
C SER A 68 -5.81 10.26 5.11
N TRP A 69 -5.10 9.86 6.17
CA TRP A 69 -4.05 8.84 6.12
C TRP A 69 -4.48 7.62 6.96
N PRO A 70 -5.38 6.76 6.45
CA PRO A 70 -5.80 5.56 7.17
C PRO A 70 -4.63 4.63 7.55
N GLY A 71 -3.57 4.58 6.74
CA GLY A 71 -2.32 3.88 7.05
C GLY A 71 -1.35 4.69 7.93
N ASN A 72 -1.80 5.83 8.47
CA ASN A 72 -1.06 6.70 9.38
C ASN A 72 0.28 7.15 8.76
N VAL A 73 1.32 7.35 9.57
CA VAL A 73 2.66 7.78 9.13
C VAL A 73 3.27 6.87 8.05
N ARG A 74 2.94 5.56 8.04
CA ARG A 74 3.46 4.63 7.03
C ARG A 74 2.96 4.97 5.62
N GLU A 75 1.67 5.29 5.51
CA GLU A 75 1.09 5.69 4.23
C GLU A 75 1.64 7.03 3.74
N LEU A 76 1.80 7.99 4.65
CA LEU A 76 2.43 9.28 4.34
C LEU A 76 3.85 9.07 3.79
N LYS A 77 4.66 8.25 4.47
CA LYS A 77 6.03 7.92 4.05
C LYS A 77 6.05 7.30 2.66
N TYR A 78 5.25 6.25 2.43
CA TYR A 78 5.14 5.62 1.10
C TYR A 78 4.76 6.62 0.01
N CYS A 79 3.78 7.49 0.28
CA CYS A 79 3.32 8.47 -0.69
C CYS A 79 4.44 9.44 -1.11
N ILE A 80 5.21 9.93 -0.15
CA ILE A 80 6.35 10.82 -0.40
C ILE A 80 7.48 10.08 -1.13
N GLU A 81 7.85 8.87 -0.68
CA GLU A 81 8.89 8.07 -1.32
C GLU A 81 8.57 7.77 -2.80
N ALA A 82 7.33 7.39 -3.10
CA ALA A 82 6.91 7.13 -4.46
C ALA A 82 6.83 8.43 -5.30
N ALA A 83 6.38 9.55 -4.74
CA ALA A 83 6.40 10.84 -5.45
C ALA A 83 7.83 11.31 -5.77
N ILE A 84 8.80 11.01 -4.90
CA ILE A 84 10.22 11.26 -5.15
C ILE A 84 10.74 10.36 -6.28
N THR A 85 10.38 9.08 -6.25
CA THR A 85 10.85 8.06 -7.18
C THR A 85 10.33 8.25 -8.60
N PHE A 86 9.03 8.60 -8.74
CA PHE A 86 8.36 8.67 -10.04
C PHE A 86 8.22 10.10 -10.59
N GLY A 87 8.36 11.13 -9.73
CA GLY A 87 8.27 12.51 -10.17
C GLY A 87 9.42 12.91 -11.10
N LEU A 88 9.21 13.94 -11.93
CA LEU A 88 10.16 14.36 -12.97
C LEU A 88 10.72 15.79 -12.77
N GLY A 89 10.08 16.63 -11.95
CA GLY A 89 10.46 18.04 -11.78
C GLY A 89 11.58 18.31 -10.77
N GLU A 90 11.71 19.55 -10.30
CA GLU A 90 12.57 19.86 -9.14
C GLU A 90 11.81 19.82 -7.80
N TYR A 91 10.49 19.83 -7.85
CA TYR A 91 9.61 19.83 -6.68
C TYR A 91 8.66 18.63 -6.73
N ILE A 92 8.14 18.22 -5.57
CA ILE A 92 7.00 17.29 -5.48
C ILE A 92 5.72 18.12 -5.63
N THR A 93 4.95 17.84 -6.68
CA THR A 93 3.70 18.56 -6.95
C THR A 93 2.49 17.89 -6.30
N ILE A 94 1.35 18.57 -6.34
CA ILE A 94 0.07 17.99 -5.90
C ILE A 94 -0.30 16.79 -6.80
N GLU A 95 0.01 16.87 -8.09
CA GLU A 95 -0.28 15.83 -9.08
C GLU A 95 0.54 14.57 -8.81
N ASP A 96 1.82 14.70 -8.47
CA ASP A 96 2.68 13.59 -8.07
C ASP A 96 2.07 12.84 -6.87
N LEU A 97 1.64 13.60 -5.85
CA LEU A 97 1.04 13.06 -4.64
C LEU A 97 -0.32 12.40 -4.90
N LYS A 98 -1.17 13.01 -5.73
CA LYS A 98 -2.48 12.46 -6.11
C LYS A 98 -2.35 11.16 -6.89
N ALA A 99 -1.41 11.08 -7.82
CA ALA A 99 -1.18 9.88 -8.63
C ALA A 99 -0.80 8.69 -7.75
N VAL A 100 0.14 8.89 -6.82
CA VAL A 100 0.61 7.86 -5.89
C VAL A 100 -0.46 7.49 -4.87
N ALA A 101 -1.13 8.47 -4.27
CA ALA A 101 -2.21 8.24 -3.31
C ALA A 101 -3.35 7.42 -3.91
N SER A 102 -3.74 7.73 -5.16
CA SER A 102 -4.79 7.00 -5.87
C SER A 102 -4.37 5.57 -6.19
N ALA A 103 -3.12 5.36 -6.60
CA ALA A 103 -2.58 4.02 -6.83
C ALA A 103 -2.57 3.17 -5.55
N HIS A 104 -2.18 3.78 -4.41
CA HIS A 104 -2.19 3.12 -3.11
C HIS A 104 -3.61 2.77 -2.63
N GLU A 105 -4.56 3.68 -2.81
CA GLU A 105 -5.98 3.41 -2.51
C GLU A 105 -6.53 2.26 -3.37
N GLN A 106 -6.17 2.21 -4.66
CA GLN A 106 -6.58 1.11 -5.55
C GLN A 106 -5.98 -0.23 -5.15
N GLU A 107 -4.75 -0.24 -4.64
CA GLU A 107 -4.08 -1.45 -4.17
C GLU A 107 -4.71 -1.99 -2.88
N HIS A 108 -5.08 -1.11 -1.94
CA HIS A 108 -5.65 -1.48 -0.64
C HIS A 108 -7.18 -1.52 -0.60
N ARG A 109 -7.85 -1.18 -1.69
CA ARG A 109 -9.30 -1.32 -1.79
C ARG A 109 -9.68 -2.80 -1.63
N PRO A 110 -10.64 -3.14 -0.74
CA PRO A 110 -11.18 -4.49 -0.71
C PRO A 110 -11.77 -4.84 -2.08
N LEU A 111 -11.28 -5.93 -2.66
CA LEU A 111 -11.75 -6.44 -3.93
C LEU A 111 -12.69 -7.62 -3.68
N ALA A 112 -13.65 -7.82 -4.59
CA ALA A 112 -14.42 -9.05 -4.60
C ALA A 112 -13.47 -10.26 -4.71
N LEU A 113 -13.78 -11.37 -4.04
CA LEU A 113 -12.92 -12.55 -4.05
C LEU A 113 -12.63 -13.04 -5.48
N ALA A 114 -13.60 -12.93 -6.38
CA ALA A 114 -13.44 -13.25 -7.79
C ALA A 114 -12.39 -12.37 -8.49
N GLU A 115 -12.28 -11.09 -8.13
CA GLU A 115 -11.30 -10.17 -8.68
C GLU A 115 -9.90 -10.43 -8.09
N VAL A 116 -9.81 -10.78 -6.80
CA VAL A 116 -8.56 -11.24 -6.19
C VAL A 116 -8.05 -12.51 -6.87
N GLU A 117 -8.93 -13.50 -7.05
CA GLU A 117 -8.64 -14.75 -7.74
C GLU A 117 -8.17 -14.49 -9.18
N ARG A 118 -8.89 -13.64 -9.92
CA ARG A 118 -8.55 -13.25 -11.30
C ARG A 118 -7.15 -12.63 -11.38
N ARG A 119 -6.86 -11.62 -10.56
CA ARG A 119 -5.54 -10.96 -10.53
C ARG A 119 -4.43 -11.94 -10.19
N HIS A 120 -4.66 -12.82 -9.21
CA HIS A 120 -3.67 -13.80 -8.80
C HIS A 120 -3.39 -14.83 -9.91
N ILE A 121 -4.43 -15.31 -10.60
CA ILE A 121 -4.31 -16.21 -11.76
C ILE A 121 -3.49 -15.56 -12.87
N LEU A 122 -3.79 -14.30 -13.22
CA LEU A 122 -3.08 -13.60 -14.30
C LEU A 122 -1.60 -13.39 -13.95
N ARG A 123 -1.27 -13.05 -12.70
CA ARG A 123 0.12 -12.93 -12.23
C ARG A 123 0.87 -14.25 -12.28
N ALA A 124 0.22 -15.36 -11.89
CA ALA A 124 0.83 -16.68 -11.98
C ALA A 124 1.09 -17.11 -13.43
N LEU A 125 0.18 -16.76 -14.35
CA LEU A 125 0.39 -17.00 -15.78
C LEU A 125 1.54 -16.18 -16.34
N ASP A 126 1.61 -14.90 -16.02
CA ASP A 126 2.70 -14.01 -16.44
C ASP A 126 4.06 -14.53 -15.94
N TYR A 127 4.15 -14.85 -14.65
CA TYR A 127 5.34 -15.46 -14.04
C TYR A 127 5.76 -16.78 -14.72
N CYS A 128 4.79 -17.58 -15.17
CA CYS A 128 5.04 -18.82 -15.89
C CYS A 128 5.16 -18.67 -17.41
N ASN A 129 5.25 -17.45 -17.95
CA ASN A 129 5.29 -17.15 -19.39
C ASN A 129 4.09 -17.73 -20.16
N GLY A 130 2.89 -17.65 -19.59
CA GLY A 130 1.65 -18.15 -20.18
C GLY A 130 1.46 -19.67 -20.12
N ARG A 131 2.38 -20.43 -19.50
CA ARG A 131 2.27 -21.89 -19.37
C ARG A 131 1.23 -22.27 -18.32
N VAL A 132 0.02 -22.58 -18.79
CA VAL A 132 -1.16 -22.89 -17.95
C VAL A 132 -0.91 -24.06 -16.98
N VAL A 133 -0.20 -25.10 -17.39
CA VAL A 133 0.09 -26.26 -16.51
C VAL A 133 0.97 -25.85 -15.33
N ASP A 134 1.99 -25.05 -15.60
CA ASP A 134 2.95 -24.60 -14.57
C ASP A 134 2.28 -23.59 -13.63
N ALA A 135 1.46 -22.68 -14.17
CA ALA A 135 0.66 -21.75 -13.37
C ALA A 135 -0.36 -22.48 -12.48
N ALA A 136 -1.05 -23.51 -12.98
CA ALA A 136 -1.98 -24.32 -12.18
C ALA A 136 -1.27 -25.02 -11.02
N ARG A 137 -0.09 -25.60 -11.27
CA ARG A 137 0.75 -26.21 -10.25
C ARG A 137 1.20 -25.20 -9.19
N LEU A 138 1.64 -24.01 -9.63
CA LEU A 138 2.05 -22.92 -8.75
C LEU A 138 0.90 -22.46 -7.84
N LEU A 139 -0.31 -22.36 -8.39
CA LEU A 139 -1.52 -21.96 -7.67
C LEU A 139 -2.13 -23.09 -6.82
N GLY A 140 -1.64 -24.32 -6.92
CA GLY A 140 -2.18 -25.47 -6.20
C GLY A 140 -3.59 -25.88 -6.65
N ILE A 141 -3.98 -25.59 -7.90
CA ILE A 141 -5.28 -25.94 -8.47
C ILE A 141 -5.13 -26.89 -9.66
N SER A 142 -6.22 -27.58 -10.02
CA SER A 142 -6.23 -28.43 -11.21
C SER A 142 -6.16 -27.59 -12.49
N LYS A 143 -5.52 -28.15 -13.53
CA LYS A 143 -5.46 -27.54 -14.87
C LYS A 143 -6.86 -27.26 -15.42
N THR A 144 -7.83 -28.16 -15.18
CA THR A 144 -9.23 -28.00 -15.58
C THR A 144 -9.86 -26.78 -14.93
N LYS A 145 -9.71 -26.62 -13.61
CA LYS A 145 -10.23 -25.47 -12.87
C LYS A 145 -9.64 -24.15 -13.36
N LEU A 146 -8.34 -24.14 -13.70
CA LEU A 146 -7.70 -22.96 -14.25
C LEU A 146 -8.24 -22.60 -15.64
N TYR A 147 -8.52 -23.58 -16.51
CA TYR A 147 -9.14 -23.31 -17.81
C TYR A 147 -10.58 -22.79 -17.69
N GLU A 148 -11.38 -23.34 -16.78
CA GLU A 148 -12.74 -22.86 -16.50
C GLU A 148 -12.72 -21.37 -16.12
N ARG A 149 -11.85 -20.99 -15.17
CA ARG A 149 -11.67 -19.58 -14.78
C ARG A 149 -11.25 -18.68 -15.95
N LEU A 150 -10.33 -19.15 -16.78
CA LEU A 150 -9.87 -18.39 -17.95
C LEU A 150 -10.96 -18.22 -19.02
N ALA A 151 -11.85 -19.20 -19.17
CA ALA A 151 -13.00 -19.10 -20.06
C ALA A 151 -14.02 -18.07 -19.53
N GLU A 152 -14.33 -18.10 -18.23
CA GLU A 152 -15.20 -17.11 -17.58
C GLU A 152 -14.69 -15.67 -17.81
N TYR A 153 -13.38 -15.44 -17.67
CA TYR A 153 -12.79 -14.11 -17.85
C TYR A 153 -12.82 -13.58 -19.29
N ARG A 154 -12.79 -14.47 -20.29
CA ARG A 154 -12.90 -14.11 -21.71
C ARG A 154 -14.31 -13.72 -22.13
N THR A 155 -15.32 -14.14 -21.37
CA THR A 155 -16.74 -13.89 -21.67
C THR A 155 -17.28 -12.65 -20.96
N GLN A 156 -16.49 -12.07 -20.04
CA GLN A 156 -16.80 -10.84 -19.29
C GLN A 156 -16.06 -9.60 -19.83
N GLN A 157 -15.46 -9.69 -21.03
CA GLN A 157 -14.93 -8.55 -21.80
C GLN A 157 -15.91 -8.18 -22.90
#